data_AF-A0A3Q9EP06-F1
#
_entry.id   AF-A0A3Q9EP06-F1
#
_cell.length_a   1.000
_cell.length_b   1.000
_cell.length_c   1.000
_cell.angle_alpha   90.00
_cell.angle_beta   90.00
_cell.angle_gamma   90.00
#
_symmetry.space_group_name_H-M   'P 1'
#
loop_
_entity.id
_entity.type
_entity.pdbx_description
1 polymer ?
#
loop_
_entity_poly.entity_id
_entity_poly.type
_entity_poly.pdbx_seq_one_letter_code
_entity_poly.pdbx_strand_id
1 'polypeptide(L)' 'MKKKWPVPRPTENAALRAIDRDNRHRRPRQLAPVPALMAALVDAVAQQDREGICLSSHRVVRAAAPEVAQ' A
#
# COMPACT_ATOMS: atom_id res chain seq x y z
N MET A 1 10.01 -40.93 -10.42
CA MET A 1 8.98 -39.89 -10.27
C MET A 1 8.72 -39.24 -11.62
N LYS A 2 7.57 -39.49 -12.26
CA LYS A 2 7.21 -38.80 -13.51
C LYS A 2 6.94 -37.33 -13.19
N LYS A 3 7.76 -36.40 -13.70
CA LYS A 3 7.46 -34.96 -13.64
C LYS A 3 6.16 -34.73 -14.41
N LYS A 4 5.09 -34.34 -13.71
CA LYS A 4 3.78 -34.07 -14.30
C LYS A 4 3.90 -32.80 -15.15
N TRP A 5 4.08 -32.98 -16.46
CA TRP A 5 4.08 -31.91 -17.45
C TRP A 5 2.66 -31.73 -18.01
N PRO A 6 2.22 -30.48 -18.28
CA PRO A 6 2.92 -29.24 -18.00
C PRO A 6 2.87 -28.90 -16.50
N VAL A 7 3.92 -28.24 -16.01
CA VAL A 7 3.87 -27.56 -14.71
C VAL A 7 2.76 -26.50 -14.80
N PRO A 8 1.71 -26.55 -13.94
CA PRO A 8 0.66 -25.55 -13.98
C PRO A 8 1.25 -24.18 -13.69
N ARG A 9 1.37 -23.34 -14.73
CA ARG A 9 1.71 -21.93 -14.58
C ARG A 9 0.44 -21.23 -14.10
N PRO A 10 0.50 -20.41 -13.03
CA PRO A 10 -0.61 -19.52 -12.72
C PRO A 10 -0.91 -18.70 -13.97
N THR A 11 -2.18 -18.56 -14.33
CA THR A 11 -2.57 -17.56 -15.32
C THR A 11 -2.19 -16.18 -14.80
N GLU A 12 -2.00 -15.22 -15.69
CA GLU A 12 -1.68 -13.85 -15.32
C GLU A 12 -2.67 -13.30 -14.27
N ASN A 13 -3.96 -13.58 -14.45
CA ASN A 13 -5.01 -13.24 -13.49
C ASN A 13 -4.83 -13.93 -12.12
N ALA A 14 -4.39 -15.19 -12.09
CA ALA A 14 -4.10 -15.88 -10.83
C ALA A 14 -2.87 -15.31 -10.13
N ALA A 15 -1.85 -14.89 -10.88
CA ALA A 15 -0.67 -14.21 -10.34
C ALA A 15 -1.04 -12.83 -9.76
N LEU A 16 -1.83 -12.04 -10.48
CA LEU A 16 -2.32 -10.74 -10.01
C LEU A 16 -3.18 -10.87 -8.74
N ARG A 17 -4.08 -11.86 -8.68
CA ARG A 17 -4.88 -12.14 -7.47
C ARG A 17 -4.06 -12.66 -6.30
N ALA A 18 -2.96 -13.37 -6.55
CA ALA A 18 -2.04 -13.79 -5.51
C ALA A 18 -1.28 -12.58 -4.95
N ILE A 19 -0.81 -11.68 -5.82
CA ILE A 19 -0.17 -10.41 -5.43
C ILE A 19 -1.13 -9.54 -4.62
N ASP A 20 -2.39 -9.39 -5.05
CA ASP A 20 -3.38 -8.58 -4.31
C ASP A 20 -3.64 -9.15 -2.91
N ARG A 21 -3.78 -10.48 -2.78
CA ARG A 21 -3.92 -11.15 -1.48
C ARG A 21 -2.66 -11.05 -0.63
N ASP A 22 -1.48 -11.25 -1.19
CA ASP A 22 -0.21 -11.18 -0.46
C ASP A 22 0.05 -9.75 0.03
N ASN A 23 -0.28 -8.73 -0.77
CA ASN A 23 -0.27 -7.32 -0.34
C ASN A 23 -1.25 -7.04 0.80
N ARG A 24 -2.39 -7.74 0.82
CA ARG A 24 -3.42 -7.62 1.86
C ARG A 24 -3.07 -8.38 3.15
N HIS A 25 -2.29 -9.46 3.06
CA HIS A 25 -1.92 -10.32 4.19
C HIS A 25 -0.53 -10.03 4.77
N ARG A 26 0.47 -9.65 3.97
CA ARG A 26 1.84 -9.33 4.44
C ARG A 26 1.97 -7.93 5.03
N ARG A 27 1.05 -7.04 4.68
CA ARG A 27 0.86 -5.78 5.37
C ARG A 27 -0.55 -5.80 5.96
N PRO A 28 -0.72 -6.01 7.29
CA PRO A 28 -1.52 -5.01 7.96
C PRO A 28 -0.94 -3.69 7.46
N ARG A 29 -1.73 -2.88 6.76
CA ARG A 29 -1.29 -1.61 6.19
C ARG A 29 -1.05 -0.70 7.39
N GLN A 30 0.00 -0.98 8.17
CA GLN A 30 0.50 -0.19 9.27
C GLN A 30 0.95 1.08 8.61
N LEU A 31 0.01 2.01 8.56
CA LEU A 31 0.31 3.39 8.25
C LEU A 31 1.34 3.81 9.30
N ALA A 32 2.32 4.58 8.86
CA ALA A 32 3.23 5.20 9.81
C ALA A 32 2.39 5.97 10.84
N PRO A 33 2.85 6.06 12.10
CA PRO A 33 2.11 6.79 13.12
C PRO A 33 1.88 8.24 12.67
N VAL A 34 0.75 8.83 13.06
CA VAL A 34 0.32 10.16 12.62
C VAL A 34 1.42 11.22 12.71
N PRO A 35 2.24 11.31 13.79
CA PRO A 35 3.34 12.28 13.86
C PRO A 35 4.36 12.14 12.70
N ALA A 36 4.69 10.92 12.30
CA ALA A 36 5.62 10.68 11.20
C ALA A 36 5.02 11.09 9.85
N LEU A 37 3.72 10.86 9.66
CA LEU A 37 3.01 11.27 8.44
C LEU A 37 2.85 12.80 8.36
N MET A 38 2.62 13.46 9.50
CA MET A 38 2.57 14.92 9.59
C MET A 38 3.93 15.56 9.32
N ALA A 39 5.02 14.98 9.82
CA ALA A 39 6.38 15.44 9.48
C ALA A 39 6.64 15.37 7.97
N ALA A 40 6.29 14.24 7.33
CA ALA A 40 6.42 14.09 5.88
C ALA A 40 5.56 15.09 5.09
N LEU A 41 4.38 15.46 5.60
CA LEU A 41 3.55 16.50 5.01
C LEU A 41 4.23 17.88 5.08
N VAL A 42 4.82 18.24 6.22
CA VAL A 42 5.57 19.49 6.38
C VAL A 42 6.74 19.55 5.41
N ASP A 43 7.49 18.46 5.27
CA ASP A 43 8.61 18.38 4.34
C ASP A 43 8.15 18.53 2.87
N ALA A 44 7.02 17.93 2.51
CA ALA A 44 6.45 18.03 1.17
C ALA A 44 5.95 19.45 0.86
N VAL A 45 5.34 20.12 1.84
CA VAL A 45 4.94 21.53 1.72
C VAL A 45 6.17 22.43 1.56
N ALA A 46 7.22 22.20 2.35
CA ALA A 46 8.46 22.97 2.26
C ALA A 46 9.14 22.83 0.88
N GLN A 47 9.03 21.66 0.27
CA GLN A 47 9.57 21.38 -1.07
C GLN A 47 8.62 21.75 -2.22
N GLN A 48 7.41 22.22 -1.92
CA GLN A 48 6.34 22.43 -2.91
C GLN A 48 6.03 21.17 -3.74
N ASP A 49 6.23 19.97 -3.17
CA ASP A 49 5.95 18.70 -3.81
C ASP A 49 4.45 18.39 -3.73
N ARG A 50 3.73 18.71 -4.81
CA ARG A 50 2.28 18.50 -4.91
C ARG A 50 1.87 17.04 -4.68
N GLU A 51 2.63 16.09 -5.19
CA GLU A 51 2.33 14.66 -5.04
C GLU A 51 2.60 14.18 -3.61
N GLY A 52 3.72 14.62 -3.03
CA GLY A 52 4.05 14.41 -1.63
C GLY A 52 2.97 14.94 -0.69
N ILE A 53 2.47 16.16 -0.94
CA ILE A 53 1.38 16.78 -0.16
C ILE A 53 0.11 15.94 -0.27
N CYS A 54 -0.28 15.54 -1.48
CA CYS A 54 -1.50 14.76 -1.70
C CYS A 54 -1.43 13.39 -0.99
N LEU A 55 -0.32 12.67 -1.16
CA LEU A 55 -0.12 11.34 -0.60
C LEU A 55 -0.03 11.37 0.93
N SER A 56 0.73 12.31 1.50
CA SER A 56 0.90 12.44 2.94
C SER A 56 -0.42 12.84 3.61
N SER A 57 -1.14 13.82 3.06
CA SER A 57 -2.47 14.23 3.55
C SER A 57 -3.45 13.05 3.60
N HIS A 58 -3.53 12.28 2.50
CA HIS A 58 -4.42 11.12 2.43
C HIS A 58 -4.03 10.04 3.45
N ARG A 59 -2.73 9.80 3.65
CA ARG A 59 -2.24 8.82 4.64
C ARG A 59 -2.49 9.27 6.07
N VAL A 60 -2.33 10.56 6.38
CA VAL A 60 -2.63 11.13 7.70
C VAL A 60 -4.10 10.88 8.05
N VAL A 61 -5.02 11.24 7.15
CA VAL A 61 -6.47 11.05 7.36
C VAL A 61 -6.79 9.58 7.57
N ARG A 62 -6.24 8.69 6.75
CA ARG A 62 -6.47 7.24 6.87
C ARG A 62 -5.92 6.64 8.17
N ALA A 63 -4.88 7.24 8.75
CA ALA A 63 -4.29 6.78 10.01
C ALA A 63 -5.00 7.38 11.24
N ALA A 64 -5.46 8.63 11.15
CA ALA A 64 -6.10 9.35 12.25
C ALA A 64 -7.62 9.10 12.35
N ALA A 65 -8.28 8.86 11.21
CA ALA A 65 -9.72 8.66 11.09
C ALA A 65 -10.01 7.49 10.10
N PRO A 66 -9.68 6.24 10.47
CA PRO A 66 -9.80 5.08 9.59
C PRO A 66 -11.23 4.84 9.08
N GLU A 67 -12.25 5.29 9.80
CA GLU A 67 -13.66 5.23 9.44
C GLU A 67 -14.03 6.12 8.24
N VAL A 68 -13.29 7.20 8.02
CA VAL A 68 -13.52 8.16 6.92
C VAL A 68 -12.83 7.72 5.62
N ALA A 69 -11.83 6.84 5.73
CA ALA A 69 -10.97 6.44 4.62
C ALA A 69 -11.34 5.09 3.97
N GLN A 70 -12.63 4.71 4.06
CA GLN A 70 -13.20 3.52 3.41
C GLN A 70 -13.37 3.72 1.90
#